data_AF-A0A397EU33-F1
#
_entry.id   AF-A0A397EU33-F1
#
_cell.length_a   1.000
_cell.length_b   1.000
_cell.length_c   1.000
_cell.angle_alpha   90.00
_cell.angle_beta   90.00
_cell.angle_gamma   90.00
#
_symmetry.space_group_name_H-M   'P 1'
#
loop_
_entity.id
_entity.type
_entity.pdbx_description
1 polymer ?
#
loop_
_entity_poly.entity_id
_entity_poly.type
_entity_poly.pdbx_seq_one_letter_code
_entity_poly.pdbx_strand_id
1 'polypeptide(L)'
;DLCRIKMGEFESRVRKYAIKYSYVVERNVVGNEFWLIMDGMVLDITRWLPEHPGGSELIPKEALNVDCVGMFEVFHASKASFR
;
A
#
# COMPACT_ATOMS: atom_id res chain seq x y z
N ASP A 1 12.39 -7.46 22.09
CA ASP A 1 10.99 -7.06 22.32
C ASP A 1 10.58 -6.09 21.22
N LEU A 2 10.02 -6.64 20.13
CA LEU A 2 9.69 -5.88 18.91
C LEU A 2 8.61 -4.83 19.18
N CYS A 3 7.64 -5.13 20.04
CA CYS A 3 6.56 -4.23 20.42
C CYS A 3 7.10 -2.98 21.11
N ARG A 4 8.06 -3.14 22.04
CA ARG A 4 8.71 -2.02 22.72
C ARG A 4 9.56 -1.16 21.78
N ILE A 5 10.20 -1.76 20.78
CA ILE A 5 10.99 -1.03 19.76
C ILE A 5 10.07 -0.19 18.86
N LYS A 6 8.85 -0.66 18.59
CA LYS A 6 7.89 -0.02 17.69
C LYS A 6 6.88 0.89 18.39
N MET A 7 6.97 1.06 19.71
CA MET A 7 6.06 1.91 20.47
C MET A 7 6.19 3.36 20.01
N GLY A 8 5.09 3.96 19.53
CA GLY A 8 5.08 5.32 18.96
C GLY A 8 5.39 5.42 17.46
N GLU A 9 5.71 4.32 16.77
CA GLU A 9 5.92 4.35 15.31
C GLU A 9 4.64 4.71 14.55
N PHE A 10 3.47 4.41 15.11
CA PHE A 10 2.19 4.70 14.46
C PHE A 10 2.01 6.21 14.23
N GLU A 11 2.26 7.03 15.25
CA GLU A 11 2.11 8.48 15.19
C GLU A 11 3.04 9.14 14.18
N SER A 12 4.24 8.59 14.01
CA SER A 12 5.23 9.11 13.04
C SER A 12 5.01 8.61 11.61
N ARG A 13 4.31 7.48 11.43
CA ARG A 13 4.09 6.85 10.12
C ARG A 13 2.69 7.02 9.55
N VAL A 14 1.71 7.39 10.38
CA VAL A 14 0.31 7.47 9.97
C VAL A 14 -0.16 8.91 9.94
N ARG A 15 -0.50 9.38 8.74
CA ARG A 15 -1.19 10.64 8.54
C ARG A 15 -2.69 10.43 8.70
N LYS A 16 -3.30 11.10 9.68
CA LYS A 16 -4.76 11.05 9.94
C LYS A 16 -5.58 12.02 9.08
N TYR A 17 -4.92 12.96 8.41
CA TYR A 17 -5.58 13.91 7.51
C TYR A 17 -5.74 13.32 6.12
N ALA A 18 -6.87 13.65 5.48
CA ALA A 18 -7.15 13.25 4.10
C ALA A 18 -6.00 13.62 3.15
N ILE A 19 -5.72 12.71 2.22
CA ILE A 19 -4.77 12.90 1.12
C ILE A 19 -5.59 13.11 -0.15
N LYS A 20 -5.29 14.17 -0.90
CA LYS A 20 -5.97 14.43 -2.17
C LYS A 20 -5.61 13.34 -3.18
N TYR A 21 -6.60 12.83 -3.89
CA TYR A 21 -6.39 11.84 -4.95
C TYR A 21 -5.34 12.30 -5.99
N SER A 22 -5.41 13.58 -6.42
CA SER A 22 -4.43 14.15 -7.35
C SER A 22 -2.99 14.06 -6.85
N TYR A 23 -2.80 14.15 -5.53
CA TYR A 23 -1.48 14.01 -4.92
C TYR A 23 -1.01 12.55 -4.97
N VAL A 24 -1.90 11.58 -4.72
CA VAL A 24 -1.58 10.15 -4.89
C VAL A 24 -1.10 9.87 -6.32
N VAL A 25 -1.81 10.39 -7.31
CA VAL A 25 -1.44 10.24 -8.74
C VAL A 25 -0.07 10.87 -9.02
N GLU A 26 0.19 12.07 -8.52
CA GLU A 26 1.48 12.74 -8.67
C GLU A 26 2.63 11.90 -8.08
N ARG A 27 2.45 11.34 -6.89
CA ARG A 27 3.46 10.47 -6.25
C ARG A 27 3.73 9.21 -7.07
N ASN A 28 2.69 8.59 -7.60
CA ASN A 28 2.81 7.39 -8.43
C ASN A 28 3.48 7.67 -9.79
N VAL A 29 3.10 8.75 -10.46
CA VAL A 29 3.55 9.04 -11.85
C VAL A 29 4.88 9.78 -11.87
N VAL A 30 5.05 10.79 -11.02
CA VAL A 30 6.22 11.68 -11.02
C VAL A 30 7.24 11.25 -9.97
N GLY A 31 6.76 10.89 -8.79
CA GLY A 31 7.63 10.48 -7.68
C GLY A 31 8.30 9.12 -7.88
N ASN A 32 7.79 8.31 -8.82
CA ASN A 32 8.18 6.90 -8.98
C ASN A 32 8.04 6.13 -7.64
N GLU A 33 6.96 6.42 -6.93
CA GLU A 33 6.55 5.76 -5.69
C GLU A 33 5.36 4.86 -5.95
N PHE A 34 5.06 3.96 -5.01
CA PHE A 34 3.96 3.00 -5.13
C PHE A 34 2.97 3.21 -4.00
N TRP A 35 1.98 4.07 -4.24
CA TRP A 35 0.92 4.41 -3.30
C TRP A 35 -0.39 3.75 -3.75
N LEU A 36 -0.89 2.83 -2.93
CA LEU A 36 -2.16 2.16 -3.13
C LEU A 36 -3.29 2.95 -2.45
N ILE A 37 -4.47 2.90 -3.08
CA ILE A 37 -5.73 3.27 -2.43
C ILE A 37 -6.45 1.97 -2.14
N MET A 38 -6.81 1.74 -0.88
CA MET A 38 -7.52 0.54 -0.46
C MET A 38 -8.57 0.91 0.58
N ASP A 39 -9.85 0.79 0.21
CA ASP A 39 -10.98 1.17 1.05
C ASP A 39 -10.84 2.60 1.60
N GLY A 40 -10.49 3.54 0.71
CA GLY A 40 -10.24 4.95 1.04
C GLY A 40 -8.95 5.25 1.83
N MET A 41 -8.19 4.24 2.26
CA MET A 41 -6.87 4.43 2.86
C MET A 41 -5.80 4.59 1.79
N VAL A 42 -4.79 5.42 2.05
CA VAL A 42 -3.60 5.55 1.18
C VAL A 42 -2.42 4.85 1.84
N LEU A 43 -1.86 3.87 1.16
CA LEU A 43 -0.78 3.01 1.64
C LEU A 43 0.45 3.22 0.75
N ASP A 44 1.48 3.86 1.28
CA ASP A 44 2.80 3.89 0.63
C ASP A 44 3.49 2.54 0.85
N ILE A 45 3.49 1.73 -0.19
CA ILE A 45 4.09 0.40 -0.21
C ILE A 45 5.45 0.38 -0.90
N THR A 46 6.03 1.54 -1.25
CA THR A 46 7.24 1.64 -2.06
C THR A 46 8.38 0.77 -1.53
N ARG A 47 8.57 0.77 -0.20
CA ARG A 47 9.61 -0.03 0.46
C ARG A 47 9.29 -1.51 0.54
N TRP A 48 8.01 -1.86 0.61
CA TRP A 48 7.54 -3.24 0.78
C TRP A 48 7.34 -3.97 -0.54
N LEU A 49 7.12 -3.24 -1.65
CA LEU A 49 6.84 -3.85 -2.96
C LEU A 49 7.83 -4.96 -3.39
N PRO A 50 9.16 -4.86 -3.14
CA PRO A 50 10.09 -5.95 -3.44
C PRO A 50 9.88 -7.24 -2.63
N GLU A 51 9.21 -7.14 -1.49
CA GLU A 51 8.93 -8.24 -0.56
C GLU A 51 7.54 -8.86 -0.80
N HIS A 52 6.75 -8.30 -1.73
CA HIS A 52 5.39 -8.79 -2.01
C HIS A 52 5.43 -10.24 -2.55
N PRO A 53 4.81 -11.22 -1.87
CA PRO A 53 4.85 -12.62 -2.29
C PRO A 53 4.23 -12.88 -3.68
N GLY A 54 3.26 -12.06 -4.10
CA GLY A 54 2.67 -12.10 -5.43
C GLY A 54 3.53 -11.45 -6.53
N GLY A 55 4.75 -11.00 -6.19
CA GLY A 55 5.68 -10.33 -7.10
C GLY A 55 5.45 -8.81 -7.22
N SER A 56 6.47 -8.09 -7.66
CA SER A 56 6.47 -6.63 -7.71
C SER A 56 5.91 -6.03 -9.01
N GLU A 57 5.47 -6.86 -9.96
CA GLU A 57 5.08 -6.37 -11.30
C GLU A 57 3.60 -6.03 -11.43
N LEU A 58 2.71 -6.81 -10.82
CA LEU A 58 1.27 -6.71 -11.07
C LEU A 58 0.69 -5.45 -10.43
N ILE A 59 1.15 -5.12 -9.22
CA ILE A 59 0.66 -3.95 -8.47
C ILE A 59 0.90 -2.64 -9.25
N PRO A 60 2.11 -2.31 -9.74
CA PRO A 60 2.34 -1.12 -10.55
C PRO A 60 1.50 -1.04 -11.83
N LYS A 61 1.19 -2.19 -12.45
CA LYS A 61 0.46 -2.26 -13.71
C LYS A 61 -1.05 -2.06 -13.52
N GLU A 62 -1.62 -2.68 -12.49
CA GLU A 62 -3.08 -2.84 -12.39
C GLU A 62 -3.72 -2.11 -11.18
N ALA A 63 -2.96 -1.84 -10.11
CA ALA A 63 -3.54 -1.44 -8.82
C ALA A 63 -3.24 0.02 -8.42
N LEU A 64 -2.41 0.75 -9.16
CA LEU A 64 -2.14 2.17 -8.89
C LEU A 64 -3.28 3.05 -9.40
N ASN A 65 -3.50 4.18 -8.69
CA ASN A 65 -4.47 5.22 -9.06
C ASN A 65 -5.93 4.74 -9.15
N VAL A 66 -6.25 3.63 -8.48
CA VAL A 66 -7.60 3.08 -8.32
C VAL A 66 -7.77 2.59 -6.89
N ASP A 67 -9.00 2.47 -6.40
CA ASP A 67 -9.26 1.72 -5.17
C ASP A 67 -9.16 0.22 -5.48
N CYS A 68 -8.08 -0.40 -5.00
CA CYS A 68 -7.73 -1.77 -5.36
C CYS A 68 -8.31 -2.82 -4.42
N VAL A 69 -9.21 -2.46 -3.50
CA VAL A 69 -9.78 -3.38 -2.50
C VAL A 69 -10.37 -4.65 -3.15
N GLY A 70 -11.12 -4.51 -4.25
CA GLY A 70 -11.68 -5.67 -4.95
C GLY A 70 -10.63 -6.61 -5.55
N MET A 71 -9.51 -6.06 -6.04
CA MET A 71 -8.39 -6.89 -6.51
C MET A 71 -7.72 -7.61 -5.33
N PHE A 72 -7.51 -6.88 -4.23
CA PHE A 72 -6.90 -7.44 -3.03
C PHE A 72 -7.70 -8.64 -2.52
N GLU A 73 -9.03 -8.51 -2.41
CA GLU A 73 -9.92 -9.60 -1.99
C GLU A 73 -9.82 -10.82 -2.89
N VAL A 74 -9.79 -10.65 -4.21
CA VAL A 74 -9.69 -11.76 -5.17
C VAL A 74 -8.37 -12.52 -5.02
N PHE A 75 -7.24 -11.81 -4.92
CA PHE A 75 -5.90 -12.43 -4.87
C PHE A 75 -5.49 -12.89 -3.46
N HIS A 76 -6.13 -12.36 -2.41
CA HIS A 76 -5.83 -12.69 -1.01
C HIS A 76 -6.97 -13.45 -0.32
N ALA A 77 -7.90 -14.07 -1.06
CA ALA A 77 -8.97 -14.88 -0.48
C ALA A 77 -8.50 -16.22 0.12
N SER A 78 -7.32 -16.71 -0.26
CA SER A 78 -6.87 -18.05 0.08
C SER A 78 -5.94 -18.07 1.30
N LYS A 79 -5.94 -19.18 2.06
CA LYS A 79 -4.93 -19.39 3.13
C LYS A 79 -3.50 -19.36 2.62
N ALA A 80 -3.25 -19.73 1.36
CA ALA A 80 -1.90 -19.70 0.78
C ALA A 80 -1.37 -18.28 0.63
N SER A 81 -2.26 -17.29 0.50
CA SER A 81 -1.91 -15.87 0.37
C SER A 81 -1.37 -15.25 1.67
N PHE A 82 -1.49 -15.93 2.81
CA PHE A 82 -1.08 -15.45 4.14
C PHE A 82 -0.12 -16.41 4.88
N ARG A 83 0.58 -17.28 4.14
CA ARG A 83 1.58 -18.18 4.71
C ARG A 83 2.97 -17.57 4.75
#